data_AF-A0AAW1KGH0-F1
#
_entry.id   AF-A0AAW1KGH0-F1
#
_cell.length_a   1.000
_cell.length_b   1.000
_cell.length_c   1.000
_cell.angle_alpha   90.00
_cell.angle_beta   90.00
_cell.angle_gamma   90.00
#
_symmetry.space_group_name_H-M   'P 1'
#
loop_
_entity.id
_entity.type
_entity.pdbx_description
1 polymer ?
#
loop_
_entity_poly.entity_id
_entity_poly.type
_entity_poly.pdbx_seq_one_letter_code
_entity_poly.pdbx_strand_id
1 'polypeptide(L)'
;MKIIRQLRQYSSAKTAFFVTTPIYYVNASPHIGHLYSSVIADAIARWQHLLNPAKQICFASGTDEHGSKIQQAVPNKFVSLPAPTSTVQKFSKLL
;
A
#
# COMPACT_ATOMS: atom_id res chain seq x y z
N MET A 1 -33.67 9.70 -32.34
CA MET A 1 -33.07 9.80 -30.98
C MET A 1 -32.27 8.55 -30.56
N LYS A 2 -31.50 7.91 -31.46
CA LYS A 2 -30.64 6.74 -31.15
C LYS A 2 -29.14 7.06 -31.15
N ILE A 3 -28.72 8.11 -31.87
CA ILE A 3 -27.31 8.51 -32.05
C ILE A 3 -26.67 9.05 -30.76
N ILE A 4 -27.43 9.78 -29.93
CA ILE A 4 -26.89 10.40 -28.71
C ILE A 4 -26.51 9.36 -27.63
N ARG A 5 -27.08 8.15 -27.63
CA ARG A 5 -26.75 7.10 -26.64
C ARG A 5 -25.41 6.42 -26.91
N GLN A 6 -24.93 6.35 -28.15
CA GLN A 6 -23.68 5.66 -28.49
C GLN A 6 -22.43 6.48 -28.13
N LEU A 7 -22.53 7.81 -28.06
CA LEU A 7 -21.38 8.67 -27.75
C LEU A 7 -21.00 8.69 -26.26
N ARG A 8 -21.86 8.21 -25.35
CA ARG A 8 -21.54 8.10 -23.91
C ARG A 8 -20.66 6.88 -23.58
N GLN A 9 -20.60 5.89 -24.47
CA GLN A 9 -19.77 4.69 -24.27
C GLN A 9 -18.27 4.92 -24.57
N TYR A 10 -17.92 5.96 -25.33
CA TYR A 10 -16.55 6.19 -25.79
C TYR A 10 -15.76 7.23 -24.97
N SER A 11 -16.34 7.83 -23.94
CA SER A 11 -15.75 8.97 -23.21
C SER A 11 -15.45 8.71 -21.73
N SER A 12 -15.17 7.46 -21.33
CA SER A 12 -14.55 7.26 -20.02
C SER A 12 -13.61 6.08 -20.09
N ALA A 13 -12.33 6.36 -20.36
CA ALA A 13 -11.30 5.55 -19.74
C ALA A 13 -11.63 5.56 -18.24
N LYS A 14 -12.22 4.47 -17.73
CA LYS A 14 -12.60 4.35 -16.32
C LYS A 14 -11.35 4.67 -15.52
N THR A 15 -11.31 5.84 -14.88
CA THR A 15 -10.16 6.29 -14.10
C THR A 15 -9.84 5.20 -13.07
N ALA A 16 -8.58 4.76 -13.00
CA ALA A 16 -8.20 3.70 -12.08
C ALA A 16 -8.51 4.10 -10.63
N PHE A 17 -8.87 3.11 -9.80
CA PHE A 17 -9.07 3.33 -8.37
C PHE A 17 -7.78 3.03 -7.64
N PHE A 18 -7.25 4.01 -6.91
CA PHE A 18 -6.04 3.88 -6.10
C PHE A 18 -6.39 3.93 -4.63
N VAL A 19 -5.87 2.98 -3.87
CA VAL A 19 -5.90 3.00 -2.40
C VAL A 19 -4.50 2.74 -1.89
N THR A 20 -4.10 3.50 -0.86
CA THR A 20 -2.77 3.38 -0.26
C THR A 20 -2.87 3.29 1.25
N THR A 21 -1.93 2.56 1.86
CA THR A 21 -1.65 2.76 3.30
C THR A 21 -0.69 3.92 3.49
N PRO A 22 -0.49 4.41 4.72
CA PRO A 22 0.74 5.12 5.06
C PRO A 22 1.97 4.24 4.74
N ILE A 23 3.12 4.88 4.50
CA ILE A 23 4.42 4.20 4.54
C ILE A 23 4.86 4.03 5.99
N TYR A 24 5.13 2.80 6.41
CA TYR A 24 5.39 2.49 7.82
C TYR A 24 6.87 2.64 8.18
N TYR A 25 7.17 3.36 9.25
CA TYR A 25 8.54 3.44 9.78
C TYR A 25 9.00 2.07 10.30
N VAL A 26 10.20 1.67 9.91
CA VAL A 26 10.76 0.33 10.23
C VAL A 26 11.65 0.33 11.48
N ASN A 27 11.46 1.30 12.36
CA ASN A 27 12.16 1.38 13.64
C ASN A 27 11.68 0.33 14.65
N ALA A 28 10.48 -0.24 14.46
CA ALA A 28 9.90 -1.27 15.31
C ALA A 28 9.15 -2.34 14.49
N SER A 29 8.86 -3.48 15.11
CA SER A 29 8.05 -4.53 14.45
C SER A 29 6.61 -4.06 14.23
N PRO A 30 5.92 -4.60 13.19
CA PRO A 30 4.50 -4.36 12.99
C PRO A 30 3.65 -4.60 14.24
N HIS A 31 2.58 -3.80 14.41
CA HIS A 31 1.62 -3.92 15.50
C HIS A 31 0.22 -3.58 14.99
N ILE A 32 -0.78 -3.64 15.88
CA ILE A 32 -2.20 -3.52 15.51
C ILE A 32 -2.55 -2.24 14.75
N GLY A 33 -1.83 -1.14 14.97
CA GLY A 33 -2.04 0.12 14.26
C GLY A 33 -1.66 0.01 12.77
N HIS A 34 -0.55 -0.66 12.47
CA HIS A 34 -0.15 -0.98 11.10
C HIS A 34 -1.17 -1.91 10.44
N LEU A 35 -1.60 -2.96 11.16
CA LEU A 35 -2.57 -3.92 10.64
C LEU A 35 -3.92 -3.26 10.32
N TYR A 36 -4.41 -2.36 11.19
CA TYR A 36 -5.68 -1.68 11.02
C TYR A 36 -5.77 -0.93 9.68
N SER A 37 -4.75 -0.15 9.37
CA SER A 37 -4.70 0.64 8.13
C SER A 37 -4.58 -0.27 6.90
N SER A 38 -3.77 -1.33 6.99
CA SER A 38 -3.60 -2.34 5.93
C SER A 38 -4.89 -3.10 5.63
N VAL A 39 -5.61 -3.58 6.65
CA VAL A 39 -6.86 -4.33 6.48
C VAL A 39 -7.96 -3.46 5.87
N ILE A 40 -8.07 -2.19 6.28
CA ILE A 40 -9.06 -1.27 5.69
C ILE A 40 -8.75 -1.03 4.21
N ALA A 41 -7.49 -0.77 3.87
CA ALA A 41 -7.09 -0.54 2.48
C ALA A 41 -7.34 -1.77 1.60
N ASP A 42 -6.99 -2.97 2.09
CA ASP A 42 -7.25 -4.24 1.39
C ASP A 42 -8.75 -4.51 1.22
N ALA A 43 -9.56 -4.32 2.26
CA ALA A 43 -11.02 -4.48 2.19
C ALA A 43 -11.64 -3.54 1.15
N ILE A 44 -11.20 -2.27 1.12
CA ILE A 44 -11.66 -1.29 0.12
C ILE A 44 -11.23 -1.71 -1.29
N ALA A 45 -9.99 -2.17 -1.48
CA ALA A 45 -9.50 -2.63 -2.78
C ALA A 45 -10.34 -3.81 -3.32
N ARG A 46 -10.58 -4.83 -2.47
CA ARG A 46 -11.39 -6.00 -2.81
C ARG A 46 -12.84 -5.62 -3.11
N TRP A 47 -13.42 -4.74 -2.29
CA TRP A 47 -14.78 -4.25 -2.51
C TRP A 47 -14.92 -3.50 -3.85
N GLN A 48 -13.95 -2.64 -4.19
CA GLN A 48 -13.96 -1.93 -5.46
C GLN A 48 -13.78 -2.85 -6.67
N HIS A 49 -12.99 -3.91 -6.51
CA HIS A 49 -12.84 -4.94 -7.53
C HIS A 49 -14.16 -5.68 -7.79
N LEU A 50 -14.91 -6.03 -6.73
CA LEU A 50 -16.23 -6.66 -6.84
C LEU A 50 -17.28 -5.73 -7.48
N LEU A 51 -17.33 -4.47 -7.05
CA LEU A 51 -18.28 -3.48 -7.59
C LEU A 51 -17.97 -3.08 -9.04
N ASN A 52 -16.69 -3.11 -9.42
CA ASN A 52 -16.24 -2.62 -10.72
C ASN A 52 -15.26 -3.59 -11.41
N PRO A 53 -15.72 -4.75 -11.91
CA PRO A 53 -14.84 -5.77 -12.48
C PRO A 53 -13.98 -5.30 -13.67
N ALA A 54 -14.48 -4.32 -14.43
CA ALA A 54 -13.78 -3.72 -15.57
C ALA A 54 -12.92 -2.49 -15.22
N LYS A 55 -12.78 -2.14 -13.94
CA LYS A 55 -11.99 -0.99 -13.48
C LYS A 55 -10.64 -1.48 -12.98
N GLN A 56 -9.56 -0.79 -13.37
CA GLN A 56 -8.24 -1.04 -12.80
C GLN A 56 -8.23 -0.61 -11.34
N ILE A 57 -7.85 -1.53 -10.45
CA ILE A 57 -7.73 -1.30 -9.01
C ILE A 57 -6.25 -1.44 -8.63
N CYS A 58 -5.70 -0.42 -8.00
CA CYS A 58 -4.32 -0.37 -7.55
C CYS A 58 -4.29 -0.21 -6.03
N PHE A 59 -3.68 -1.17 -5.33
CA PHE A 59 -3.43 -1.11 -3.90
C PHE A 59 -1.92 -0.99 -3.68
N ALA A 60 -1.47 0.08 -3.03
CA ALA A 60 -0.06 0.30 -2.70
C ALA A 60 0.16 0.43 -1.19
N SER A 61 1.21 -0.20 -0.70
CA SER A 61 1.68 -0.11 0.68
C SER A 61 3.20 -0.10 0.67
N GLY A 62 3.82 0.27 1.78
CA GLY A 62 5.27 0.31 1.85
C GLY A 62 5.82 0.73 3.21
N THR A 63 7.13 0.89 3.24
CA THR A 63 7.94 1.23 4.41
C THR A 63 8.70 2.52 4.18
N ASP A 64 8.89 3.30 5.25
CA ASP A 64 9.85 4.40 5.27
C ASP A 64 11.12 3.94 5.98
N GLU A 65 12.17 3.77 5.19
CA GLU A 65 13.46 3.19 5.60
C GLU A 65 14.57 4.25 5.75
N HIS A 66 14.25 5.52 5.50
CA HIS A 66 15.23 6.60 5.50
C HIS A 66 15.19 7.42 6.81
N GLY A 67 16.23 8.21 7.03
CA GLY A 67 16.32 9.16 8.14
C GLY A 67 17.15 8.68 9.34
N SER A 68 17.68 9.64 10.11
CA SER A 68 18.63 9.38 11.21
C SER A 68 18.06 8.51 12.33
N LYS A 69 16.73 8.53 12.54
CA LYS A 69 16.06 7.66 13.53
C LYS A 69 16.17 6.17 13.18
N ILE A 70 16.13 5.84 11.89
CA ILE A 70 16.29 4.46 11.44
C ILE A 70 17.72 3.97 11.67
N GLN A 71 18.71 4.84 11.45
CA GLN A 71 20.12 4.56 11.75
C GLN A 71 20.36 4.35 13.25
N GLN A 72 19.72 5.16 14.10
CA GLN A 72 19.81 5.05 15.57
C GLN A 72 19.09 3.83 16.15
N ALA A 73 18.06 3.31 15.45
CA ALA A 73 17.34 2.11 15.88
C ALA A 73 18.15 0.82 15.64
N VAL A 74 19.24 0.88 14.87
CA VAL A 74 20.19 -0.23 14.75
C VAL A 74 21.00 -0.29 16.05
N PRO A 75 20.95 -1.39 16.82
CA PRO A 75 21.80 -1.52 18.00
C PRO A 75 23.27 -1.39 17.57
N ASN A 76 24.09 -0.71 18.37
CA ASN A 76 25.55 -0.54 18.24
C ASN A 76 26.33 -1.88 18.27
N LYS A 77 25.91 -2.88 17.51
CA LYS A 77 26.73 -4.06 17.23
C LYS A 77 27.71 -3.63 16.14
N PHE A 78 28.99 -3.74 16.47
CA PHE A 78 30.16 -3.67 15.60
C PHE A 78 30.10 -4.75 14.49
N VAL A 79 29.05 -4.74 13.69
CA VAL A 79 28.86 -5.66 12.58
C VAL A 79 28.28 -4.86 11.43
N SER A 80 28.95 -5.00 10.30
CA SER A 80 28.53 -4.64 8.94
C SER A 80 27.25 -5.40 8.53
N LEU A 81 26.17 -5.29 9.30
CA LEU A 81 24.88 -5.84 8.89
C LEU A 81 24.26 -4.86 7.89
N PRO A 82 23.66 -5.36 6.80
CA PRO A 82 22.81 -4.52 5.97
C PRO A 82 21.68 -3.92 6.84
N ALA A 83 21.19 -2.77 6.41
CA ALA A 83 20.11 -1.92 6.95
C ALA A 83 18.85 -2.68 7.49
N PRO A 84 17.74 -2.04 7.93
CA PRO A 84 16.59 -2.68 8.60
C PRO A 84 15.79 -3.73 7.80
N THR A 85 16.39 -4.45 6.86
CA THR A 85 15.84 -5.48 5.97
C THR A 85 14.99 -6.51 6.72
N SER A 86 15.38 -6.92 7.93
CA SER A 86 14.60 -7.91 8.70
C SER A 86 13.26 -7.38 9.20
N THR A 87 13.15 -6.08 9.49
CA THR A 87 11.90 -5.45 9.91
C THR A 87 11.00 -5.18 8.70
N VAL A 88 11.58 -4.73 7.59
CA VAL A 88 10.88 -4.56 6.30
C VAL A 88 10.20 -5.87 5.87
N GLN A 89 10.92 -7.00 5.96
CA GLN A 89 10.39 -8.34 5.68
C GLN A 89 9.24 -8.77 6.60
N LYS A 90 9.09 -8.16 7.79
CA LYS A 90 7.93 -8.41 8.66
C LYS A 90 6.70 -7.62 8.17
N PHE A 91 6.90 -6.40 7.67
CA PHE A 91 5.81 -5.59 7.11
C PHE A 91 5.24 -6.20 5.83
N SER A 92 6.07 -6.86 5.01
CA SER A 92 5.58 -7.56 3.81
C SER A 92 4.65 -8.75 4.11
N LYS A 93 4.58 -9.21 5.36
CA LYS A 93 3.69 -10.29 5.80
C LYS A 93 2.33 -9.79 6.32
N LEU A 94 2.11 -8.47 6.36
CA LEU A 94 0.83 -7.88 6.78
C LEU A 94 -0.24 -7.90 5.69
N LEU A 95 0.17 -8.13 4.44
CA LEU A 95 -0.67 -8.14 3.23
C LEU A 95 -0.50 -9.49 2.54
#